data_AF-A0A660NUR1-F1
#
_entry.id   AF-A0A660NUR1-F1
#
_cell.length_a   1.000
_cell.length_b   1.000
_cell.length_c   1.000
_cell.angle_alpha   90.00
_cell.angle_beta   90.00
_cell.angle_gamma   90.00
#
_symmetry.space_group_name_H-M   'P 1'
#
loop_
_entity.id
_entity.type
_entity.pdbx_description
1 polymer ?
#
loop_
_entity_poly.entity_id
_entity_poly.type
_entity_poly.pdbx_seq_one_letter_code
_entity_poly.pdbx_strand_id
1 'polypeptide(L)'
;ELIEKIIASQNFNVAMACLRQVSFGLLDMAYYTQQDKFEADIIPFEKKAWEKAIIGEQTDGTCMTTQFSHIMSGGYAAGYYSYKWAEVLDADAFSLFKKNGIFNQATAQSFRDNILSKGSTEHPMTLYKRFRGQEPTIDALLERNGITKEN
;
A
#
# COMPACT_ATOMS: atom_id res chain seq x y z
N GLU A 1 -4.90 28.67 -10.75
CA GLU A 1 -5.05 27.89 -11.99
C GLU A 1 -4.14 26.65 -12.08
N LEU A 2 -2.82 26.75 -12.27
CA LEU A 2 -1.98 25.53 -12.48
C LEU A 2 -1.92 24.58 -11.28
N ILE A 3 -1.82 25.14 -10.05
CA ILE A 3 -1.85 24.34 -8.82
C ILE A 3 -3.17 23.57 -8.69
N GLU A 4 -4.29 24.21 -9.00
CA GLU A 4 -5.61 23.56 -8.97
C GLU A 4 -5.71 22.45 -10.00
N LYS A 5 -5.14 22.64 -11.21
CA LYS A 5 -5.08 21.59 -12.24
C LYS A 5 -4.25 20.39 -11.78
N ILE A 6 -3.14 20.62 -11.07
CA ILE A 6 -2.31 19.55 -10.49
C ILE A 6 -3.07 18.80 -9.40
N ILE A 7 -3.76 19.52 -8.50
CA ILE A 7 -4.56 18.90 -7.45
C ILE A 7 -5.72 18.10 -8.06
N ALA A 8 -6.39 18.64 -9.08
CA ALA A 8 -7.50 17.97 -9.75
C ALA A 8 -7.06 16.69 -10.49
N SER A 9 -5.82 16.63 -10.99
CA SER A 9 -5.29 15.45 -11.69
C SER A 9 -4.71 14.39 -10.77
N GLN A 10 -4.68 14.59 -9.44
CA GLN A 10 -4.01 13.69 -8.49
C GLN A 10 -4.54 12.25 -8.53
N ASN A 11 -5.81 12.05 -8.92
CA ASN A 11 -6.45 10.74 -8.99
C ASN A 11 -6.43 10.14 -10.41
N PHE A 12 -5.79 10.80 -11.38
CA PHE A 12 -5.62 10.25 -12.72
C PHE A 12 -4.81 8.94 -12.65
N ASN A 13 -5.35 7.85 -13.21
CA ASN A 13 -4.78 6.49 -13.16
C ASN A 13 -4.56 5.86 -11.77
N VAL A 14 -5.17 6.40 -10.70
CA VAL A 14 -4.99 5.87 -9.34
C VAL A 14 -5.43 4.40 -9.22
N ALA A 15 -6.50 4.00 -9.91
CA ALA A 15 -6.97 2.62 -9.93
C ALA A 15 -5.95 1.68 -10.60
N MET A 16 -5.35 2.08 -11.71
CA MET A 16 -4.31 1.32 -12.41
C MET A 16 -3.06 1.16 -11.54
N ALA A 17 -2.59 2.25 -10.91
CA ALA A 17 -1.47 2.21 -10.00
C ALA A 17 -1.75 1.31 -8.78
N CYS A 18 -2.96 1.37 -8.23
CA CYS A 18 -3.38 0.53 -7.12
C CYS A 18 -3.38 -0.95 -7.50
N LEU A 19 -4.03 -1.32 -8.61
CA LEU A 19 -4.12 -2.70 -9.07
C LEU A 19 -2.73 -3.28 -9.43
N ARG A 20 -1.84 -2.46 -9.98
CA ARG A 20 -0.44 -2.86 -10.20
C ARG A 20 0.31 -3.15 -8.90
N GLN A 21 0.11 -2.35 -7.84
CA GLN A 21 0.70 -2.66 -6.53
C GLN A 21 0.10 -3.94 -5.91
N VAL A 22 -1.21 -4.14 -6.08
CA VAL A 22 -1.88 -5.37 -5.63
C VAL A 22 -1.37 -6.59 -6.40
N SER A 23 -1.15 -6.50 -7.73
CA SER A 23 -0.64 -7.63 -8.51
C SER A 23 0.73 -8.09 -8.04
N PHE A 24 1.61 -7.17 -7.64
CA PHE A 24 2.89 -7.48 -7.03
C PHE A 24 2.76 -8.16 -5.66
N GLY A 25 1.84 -7.69 -4.81
CA GLY A 25 1.54 -8.36 -3.54
C GLY A 25 0.98 -9.77 -3.74
N LEU A 26 0.12 -9.97 -4.76
CA LEU A 26 -0.42 -11.28 -5.11
C LEU A 26 0.67 -12.24 -5.61
N LEU A 27 1.60 -11.76 -6.45
CA LEU A 27 2.74 -12.54 -6.92
C LEU A 27 3.66 -12.96 -5.78
N ASP A 28 3.99 -12.03 -4.88
CA ASP A 28 4.77 -12.30 -3.67
C ASP A 28 4.11 -13.41 -2.82
N MET A 29 2.84 -13.24 -2.47
CA MET A 29 2.12 -14.25 -1.69
C MET A 29 2.01 -15.57 -2.45
N ALA A 30 1.80 -15.56 -3.77
CA ALA A 30 1.75 -16.78 -4.57
C ALA A 30 3.05 -17.59 -4.44
N TYR A 31 4.23 -16.96 -4.46
CA TYR A 31 5.50 -17.64 -4.25
C TYR A 31 5.65 -18.15 -2.82
N TYR A 32 5.42 -17.30 -1.82
CA TYR A 32 5.82 -17.59 -0.44
C TYR A 32 4.75 -18.29 0.41
N THR A 33 3.59 -18.63 -0.15
CA THR A 33 2.63 -19.54 0.49
C THR A 33 2.70 -20.97 -0.06
N GLN A 34 3.55 -21.25 -1.06
CA GLN A 34 3.75 -22.61 -1.57
C GLN A 34 4.26 -23.53 -0.45
N GLN A 35 3.69 -24.74 -0.38
CA GLN A 35 4.12 -25.77 0.58
C GLN A 35 5.06 -26.78 -0.07
N ASP A 36 4.86 -27.02 -1.37
CA ASP A 36 5.66 -27.93 -2.16
C ASP A 36 6.84 -27.21 -2.81
N LYS A 37 7.81 -28.00 -3.26
CA LYS A 37 8.93 -27.49 -4.05
C LYS A 37 8.41 -26.82 -5.32
N PHE A 38 8.93 -25.64 -5.62
CA PHE A 38 8.57 -24.91 -6.83
C PHE A 38 9.18 -25.58 -8.08
N GLU A 39 8.33 -26.13 -8.94
CA GLU A 39 8.72 -26.79 -10.21
C GLU A 39 7.98 -26.22 -11.43
N ALA A 40 7.18 -25.17 -11.23
CA ALA A 40 6.42 -24.54 -12.31
C ALA A 40 7.30 -23.65 -13.20
N ASP A 41 6.88 -23.47 -14.45
CA ASP A 41 7.42 -22.41 -15.31
C ASP A 41 7.01 -21.04 -14.75
N ILE A 42 7.98 -20.11 -14.70
CA ILE A 42 7.86 -18.80 -14.07
C ILE A 42 6.81 -17.94 -14.76
N ILE A 43 6.80 -17.90 -16.10
CA ILE A 43 5.91 -16.97 -16.83
C ILE A 43 4.43 -17.36 -16.65
N PRO A 44 4.02 -18.64 -16.86
CA PRO A 44 2.65 -19.05 -16.60
C PRO A 44 2.23 -18.87 -15.13
N PHE A 45 3.15 -19.14 -14.19
CA PHE A 45 2.90 -18.95 -12.77
C PHE A 45 2.63 -17.48 -12.43
N GLU A 46 3.47 -16.57 -12.92
CA GLU A 46 3.32 -15.12 -12.74
C GLU A 46 1.99 -14.62 -13.31
N LYS A 47 1.67 -14.98 -14.56
CA LYS A 47 0.42 -14.59 -15.22
C LYS A 47 -0.80 -15.05 -14.42
N LYS A 48 -0.75 -16.28 -13.88
CA LYS A 48 -1.81 -16.82 -13.03
C LYS A 48 -1.95 -16.05 -11.71
N ALA A 49 -0.83 -15.71 -11.06
CA ALA A 49 -0.87 -14.93 -9.82
C ALA A 49 -1.47 -13.53 -10.01
N TRP A 50 -1.28 -12.93 -11.19
CA TRP A 50 -1.79 -11.61 -11.53
C TRP A 50 -3.22 -11.56 -12.04
N GLU A 51 -3.82 -12.69 -12.41
CA GLU A 51 -5.11 -12.78 -13.11
C GLU A 51 -6.21 -11.88 -12.52
N LYS A 52 -6.27 -11.75 -11.19
CA LYS A 52 -7.29 -10.95 -10.47
C LYS A 52 -7.04 -9.45 -10.44
N ALA A 53 -5.83 -8.99 -10.77
CA ALA A 53 -5.41 -7.60 -10.63
C ALA A 53 -4.75 -7.01 -11.89
N ILE A 54 -4.49 -7.83 -12.91
CA ILE A 54 -3.87 -7.38 -14.14
C ILE A 54 -4.85 -6.50 -14.94
N ILE A 55 -4.31 -5.43 -15.53
CA ILE A 55 -5.06 -4.56 -16.44
C ILE A 55 -4.38 -4.59 -17.80
N GLY A 56 -5.14 -4.94 -18.83
CA GLY A 56 -4.66 -4.99 -20.20
C GLY A 56 -3.73 -6.18 -20.48
N GLU A 57 -3.26 -6.24 -21.72
CA GLU A 57 -2.38 -7.31 -22.20
C GLU A 57 -0.93 -7.06 -21.76
N GLN A 58 -0.23 -8.14 -21.40
CA GLN A 58 1.19 -8.09 -21.10
C GLN A 58 1.98 -8.24 -22.40
N THR A 59 3.06 -7.46 -22.53
CA THR A 59 3.98 -7.60 -23.66
C THR A 59 4.68 -8.96 -23.63
N ASP A 60 4.68 -9.65 -24.77
CA ASP A 60 5.34 -10.95 -24.89
C ASP A 60 6.84 -10.88 -24.57
N GLY A 61 7.35 -11.94 -23.94
CA GLY A 61 8.75 -12.01 -23.52
C GLY A 61 9.10 -11.21 -22.26
N THR A 62 8.14 -10.53 -21.62
CA THR A 62 8.34 -9.89 -20.32
C THR A 62 8.15 -10.88 -19.16
N CYS A 63 8.93 -10.69 -18.10
CA CYS A 63 8.81 -11.45 -16.86
C CYS A 63 9.21 -10.55 -15.69
N MET A 64 8.27 -10.25 -14.80
CA MET A 64 8.55 -9.39 -13.64
C MET A 64 9.28 -10.14 -12.53
N THR A 65 9.02 -11.41 -12.34
CA THR A 65 9.62 -12.26 -11.30
C THR A 65 11.14 -12.13 -11.28
N THR A 66 11.77 -12.19 -12.46
CA THR A 66 13.24 -12.15 -12.60
C THR A 66 13.87 -10.80 -12.25
N GLN A 67 13.07 -9.74 -12.16
CA GLN A 67 13.50 -8.39 -11.82
C GLN A 67 12.88 -7.90 -10.49
N PHE A 68 12.15 -8.77 -9.78
CA PHE A 68 11.44 -8.40 -8.55
C PHE A 68 12.36 -8.43 -7.32
N SER A 69 13.34 -7.53 -7.29
CA SER A 69 14.39 -7.48 -6.26
C SER A 69 13.86 -7.40 -4.83
N HIS A 70 12.73 -6.74 -4.58
CA HIS A 70 12.17 -6.59 -3.23
C HIS A 70 11.98 -7.95 -2.55
N ILE A 71 11.38 -8.91 -3.26
CA ILE A 71 11.03 -10.21 -2.71
C ILE A 71 12.10 -11.27 -2.98
N MET A 72 13.00 -11.04 -3.93
CA MET A 72 14.05 -12.01 -4.28
C MET A 72 15.36 -11.77 -3.51
N SER A 73 15.72 -10.51 -3.24
CA SER A 73 16.99 -10.15 -2.60
C SER A 73 16.87 -9.02 -1.57
N GLY A 74 15.71 -8.36 -1.48
CA GLY A 74 15.51 -7.11 -0.75
C GLY A 74 14.90 -7.24 0.65
N GLY A 75 14.59 -8.45 1.11
CA GLY A 75 14.04 -8.69 2.45
C GLY A 75 12.54 -8.46 2.60
N TYR A 76 11.80 -8.31 1.49
CA TYR A 76 10.33 -8.15 1.48
C TYR A 76 9.59 -9.41 1.06
N ALA A 77 10.25 -10.57 1.07
CA ALA A 77 9.60 -11.86 0.81
C ALA A 77 8.42 -12.08 1.77
N ALA A 78 7.26 -12.46 1.22
CA ALA A 78 6.00 -12.57 1.96
C ALA A 78 5.62 -11.27 2.70
N GLY A 79 6.01 -10.12 2.16
CA GLY A 79 5.91 -8.83 2.81
C GLY A 79 5.65 -7.66 1.86
N TYR A 80 5.54 -7.88 0.54
CA TYR A 80 5.31 -6.79 -0.40
C TYR A 80 3.93 -6.13 -0.19
N TYR A 81 2.95 -6.87 0.32
CA TYR A 81 1.64 -6.32 0.71
C TYR A 81 1.75 -5.18 1.74
N SER A 82 2.87 -5.09 2.47
CA SER A 82 3.12 -4.06 3.47
C SER A 82 3.01 -2.63 2.92
N TYR A 83 3.28 -2.39 1.64
CA TYR A 83 3.10 -1.06 1.04
C TYR A 83 1.64 -0.62 1.06
N LYS A 84 0.73 -1.44 0.52
CA LYS A 84 -0.71 -1.15 0.53
C LYS A 84 -1.29 -1.16 1.95
N TRP A 85 -0.76 -2.02 2.82
CA TRP A 85 -1.15 -2.04 4.23
C TRP A 85 -0.76 -0.73 4.93
N ALA A 86 0.49 -0.30 4.82
CA ALA A 86 0.98 0.95 5.39
C ALA A 86 0.29 2.18 4.79
N GLU A 87 -0.10 2.12 3.51
CA GLU A 87 -0.83 3.20 2.84
C GLU A 87 -2.19 3.50 3.50
N VAL A 88 -2.86 2.49 4.06
CA VAL A 88 -4.08 2.69 4.86
C VAL A 88 -3.77 3.49 6.13
N LEU A 89 -2.71 3.13 6.84
CA LEU A 89 -2.29 3.82 8.06
C LEU A 89 -1.86 5.26 7.77
N ASP A 90 -1.15 5.49 6.66
CA ASP A 90 -0.75 6.82 6.19
C ASP A 90 -1.97 7.71 5.93
N ALA A 91 -2.91 7.24 5.09
CA ALA A 91 -4.10 8.03 4.75
C ALA A 91 -4.95 8.34 5.99
N ASP A 92 -5.16 7.35 6.87
CA ASP A 92 -5.94 7.56 8.10
C ASP A 92 -5.21 8.47 9.10
N ALA A 93 -3.90 8.35 9.27
CA ALA A 93 -3.11 9.25 10.10
C ALA A 93 -3.16 10.70 9.58
N PHE A 94 -3.00 10.89 8.26
CA PHE A 94 -3.06 12.20 7.64
C PHE A 94 -4.46 12.82 7.71
N SER A 95 -5.53 12.02 7.74
CA SER A 95 -6.90 12.52 7.93
C SER A 95 -7.06 13.30 9.25
N LEU A 96 -6.34 12.93 10.30
CA LEU A 96 -6.32 13.66 11.57
C LEU A 96 -5.68 15.05 11.42
N PHE A 97 -4.62 15.16 10.63
CA PHE A 97 -4.02 16.44 10.28
C PHE A 97 -4.98 17.30 9.45
N LYS A 98 -5.67 16.72 8.45
CA LYS A 98 -6.71 17.45 7.70
C LYS A 98 -7.80 18.00 8.63
N LYS A 99 -8.26 17.21 9.60
CA LYS A 99 -9.29 17.59 10.57
C LYS A 99 -8.85 18.72 11.51
N ASN A 100 -7.64 18.63 12.06
CA ASN A 100 -7.16 19.57 13.08
C ASN A 100 -6.41 20.78 12.51
N GLY A 101 -6.17 20.79 11.20
CA GLY A 101 -5.29 21.73 10.50
C GLY A 101 -3.95 21.07 10.14
N ILE A 102 -3.57 21.12 8.86
CA ILE A 102 -2.42 20.39 8.30
C ILE A 102 -1.07 20.73 8.98
N PHE A 103 -0.97 21.91 9.60
CA PHE A 103 0.21 22.38 10.33
C PHE A 103 -0.03 22.52 11.84
N ASN A 104 -1.04 21.84 12.38
CA ASN A 104 -1.36 21.88 13.80
C ASN A 104 -0.20 21.29 14.64
N GLN A 105 0.43 22.12 15.47
CA GLN A 105 1.58 21.72 16.27
C GLN A 105 1.26 20.63 17.29
N ALA A 106 0.06 20.65 17.89
CA ALA A 106 -0.34 19.62 18.86
C ALA A 106 -0.50 18.25 18.20
N THR A 107 -1.10 18.18 17.00
CA THR A 107 -1.18 16.93 16.22
C THR A 107 0.22 16.43 15.84
N ALA A 108 1.10 17.32 15.39
CA ALA A 108 2.48 16.96 15.04
C ALA A 108 3.28 16.45 16.24
N GLN A 109 3.16 17.10 17.40
CA GLN A 109 3.80 16.68 18.65
C GLN A 109 3.28 15.30 19.07
N SER A 110 1.96 15.09 19.04
CA SER A 110 1.36 13.78 19.32
C SER A 110 1.87 12.68 18.37
N PHE A 111 2.00 12.98 17.07
CA PHE A 111 2.52 12.02 16.09
C PHE A 111 3.97 11.64 16.39
N ARG A 112 4.82 12.61 16.74
CA ARG A 112 6.20 12.37 17.16
C ARG A 112 6.27 11.50 18.42
N ASP A 113 5.51 11.88 19.45
CA ASP A 113 5.59 11.26 20.78
C ASP A 113 5.01 9.85 20.81
N ASN A 114 4.02 9.57 19.97
CA ASN A 114 3.37 8.26 19.92
C ASN A 114 3.94 7.35 18.84
N ILE A 115 4.40 7.88 17.69
CA ILE A 115 4.80 7.07 16.53
C ILE A 115 6.31 7.17 16.30
N LEU A 116 6.78 8.33 15.83
CA LEU A 116 8.13 8.45 15.24
C LEU A 116 9.27 8.24 16.25
N SER A 117 9.06 8.60 17.51
CA SER A 117 10.10 8.49 18.55
C SER A 117 10.22 7.09 19.19
N LYS A 118 9.32 6.16 18.86
CA LYS A 118 9.19 4.89 19.59
C LYS A 118 9.93 3.72 18.93
N GLY A 119 10.15 3.75 17.62
CA GLY A 119 10.71 2.59 16.92
C GLY A 119 9.94 1.31 17.24
N SER A 120 10.66 0.24 17.61
CA SER A 120 10.07 -1.07 17.95
C SER A 120 9.96 -1.33 19.46
N THR A 121 9.95 -0.30 20.32
CA THR A 121 9.89 -0.49 21.78
C THR A 121 8.53 -0.97 22.28
N GLU A 122 7.46 -0.78 21.50
CA GLU A 122 6.10 -1.17 21.83
C GLU A 122 5.37 -1.66 20.57
N HIS A 123 4.25 -2.38 20.76
CA HIS A 123 3.48 -2.91 19.63
C HIS A 123 2.94 -1.76 18.74
N PRO A 124 3.17 -1.77 17.40
CA PRO A 124 2.82 -0.65 16.53
C PRO A 124 1.34 -0.24 16.57
N MET A 125 0.42 -1.21 16.65
CA MET A 125 -1.02 -0.90 16.72
C MET A 125 -1.40 -0.18 18.03
N THR A 126 -0.69 -0.46 19.13
CA THR A 126 -0.91 0.24 20.40
C THR A 126 -0.48 1.69 20.29
N LEU A 127 0.69 1.93 19.69
CA LEU A 127 1.21 3.27 19.39
C LEU A 127 0.25 4.05 18.48
N TYR A 128 -0.23 3.39 17.41
CA TYR A 128 -1.18 3.98 16.47
C TYR A 128 -2.48 4.40 17.16
N LYS A 129 -3.07 3.53 17.99
CA LYS A 129 -4.28 3.84 18.76
C LYS A 129 -4.11 5.02 19.70
N ARG A 130 -2.94 5.18 20.34
CA ARG A 130 -2.66 6.36 21.20
C ARG A 130 -2.63 7.65 20.41
N PHE A 131 -1.99 7.64 19.24
CA PHE A 131 -1.95 8.80 18.36
C PHE A 131 -3.33 9.13 17.78
N ARG A 132 -3.99 8.13 17.18
CA ARG A 132 -5.16 8.30 16.33
C ARG A 132 -6.49 8.25 17.08
N GLY A 133 -6.50 7.62 18.26
CA GLY A 133 -7.67 7.36 19.11
C GLY A 133 -8.45 6.07 18.75
N GLN A 134 -8.03 5.35 17.71
CA GLN A 134 -8.78 4.23 17.11
C GLN A 134 -7.87 3.34 16.23
N GLU A 135 -8.39 2.21 15.76
CA GLU A 135 -7.73 1.37 14.75
C GLU A 135 -7.86 1.97 13.34
N PRO A 136 -6.84 1.91 12.48
CA PRO A 136 -6.95 2.51 11.15
C PRO A 136 -8.11 1.93 10.35
N THR A 137 -8.84 2.79 9.63
CA THR A 137 -9.86 2.35 8.67
C THR A 137 -9.41 2.71 7.25
N ILE A 138 -9.95 2.01 6.26
CA ILE A 138 -9.62 2.25 4.84
C ILE A 138 -10.28 3.52 4.29
N ASP A 139 -11.24 4.12 5.01
CA ASP A 139 -12.13 5.14 4.45
C ASP A 139 -11.36 6.38 3.97
N ALA A 140 -10.35 6.82 4.73
CA ALA A 140 -9.49 7.94 4.34
C ALA A 140 -8.67 7.66 3.06
N LEU A 141 -8.27 6.40 2.85
CA LEU A 141 -7.57 5.99 1.63
C LEU A 141 -8.52 5.96 0.44
N LEU A 142 -9.75 5.47 0.62
CA LEU A 142 -10.78 5.48 -0.42
C LEU A 142 -11.11 6.91 -0.83
N GLU A 143 -11.34 7.81 0.14
CA GLU A 143 -11.57 9.23 -0.11
C GLU A 143 -10.39 9.86 -0.85
N ARG A 144 -9.15 9.60 -0.40
CA ARG A 144 -7.93 10.09 -1.07
C ARG A 144 -7.89 9.68 -2.54
N ASN A 145 -8.25 8.44 -2.83
CA ASN A 145 -8.25 7.89 -4.19
C ASN A 145 -9.52 8.24 -4.99
N GLY A 146 -10.44 9.03 -4.43
CA GLY A 146 -11.70 9.39 -5.09
C GLY A 146 -12.68 8.22 -5.26
N ILE A 147 -12.56 7.19 -4.43
CA ILE A 147 -13.44 6.02 -4.43
C ILE A 147 -14.54 6.23 -3.39
N THR A 148 -15.77 6.41 -3.83
CA THR A 148 -16.94 6.47 -2.96
C THR A 148 -17.60 5.10 -2.88
N LYS A 149 -18.06 4.69 -1.69
CA LYS A 149 -18.98 3.55 -1.59
C LYS A 149 -20.28 3.96 -2.29
N GLU A 150 -20.72 3.22 -3.30
CA GLU A 150 -22.08 3.36 -3.82
C GLU A 150 -23.04 2.95 -2.68
N ASN A 151 -24.02 3.82 -2.39
CA ASN A 151 -25.12 3.51 -1.48
C ASN A 151 -26.19 2.69 -2.21
#